data_AF-A0A0F9K1X8-F1
#
_entry.id   AF-A0A0F9K1X8-F1
#
_cell.length_a   1.000
_cell.length_b   1.000
_cell.length_c   1.000
_cell.angle_alpha   90.00
_cell.angle_beta   90.00
_cell.angle_gamma   90.00
#
_symmetry.space_group_name_H-M   'P 1'
#
loop_
_entity.id
_entity.type
_entity.pdbx_description
1 polymer ?
#
loop_
_entity_poly.entity_id
_entity_poly.type
_entity_poly.pdbx_seq_one_letter_code
_entity_poly.pdbx_strand_id
1 'polypeptide(L)'
;PILSKDDEEEISRKVQIPIDQTPKYVPEHMLSPEFGGLTSYERGIEDHKQELEDKLQRLKENPDASAIQIEQIEKELRSLDYLYENYNIGMNVFRTAKGGRSKLHA
;
A
#
# COMPACT_ATOMS: atom_id res chain seq x y z
N PRO A 1 -47.55 12.91 -1.98
CA PRO A 1 -47.93 12.60 -0.59
C PRO A 1 -47.19 13.55 0.36
N ILE A 2 -47.91 14.22 1.26
CA ILE A 2 -47.31 15.09 2.29
C ILE A 2 -47.04 14.19 3.49
N LEU A 3 -45.83 14.23 4.06
CA LEU A 3 -45.50 13.44 5.25
C LEU A 3 -46.33 13.93 6.44
N SER A 4 -46.74 13.00 7.31
CA SER A 4 -47.30 13.35 8.62
C SER A 4 -46.20 13.95 9.49
N LYS A 5 -46.59 14.79 10.47
CA LYS A 5 -45.66 15.25 11.51
C LYS A 5 -45.00 14.09 12.26
N ASP A 6 -45.76 13.01 12.47
CA ASP A 6 -45.23 11.80 13.12
C ASP A 6 -44.14 11.14 12.27
N ASP A 7 -44.29 11.14 10.93
CA ASP A 7 -43.29 10.60 10.00
C ASP A 7 -42.01 11.47 10.01
N GLU A 8 -42.16 12.80 10.09
CA GLU A 8 -41.05 13.74 10.21
C GLU A 8 -40.27 13.55 11.52
N GLU A 9 -40.98 13.36 12.64
CA GLU A 9 -40.37 13.08 13.95
C GLU A 9 -39.67 11.72 14.00
N GLU A 10 -40.20 10.71 13.33
CA GLU A 10 -39.55 9.40 13.21
C GLU A 10 -38.27 9.48 12.37
N ILE A 11 -38.28 10.20 11.24
CA ILE A 11 -37.09 10.42 10.41
C ILE A 11 -36.03 11.20 11.18
N SER A 12 -36.43 12.27 11.89
CA SER A 12 -35.53 13.07 12.72
C SER A 12 -34.82 12.22 13.78
N ARG A 13 -35.55 11.31 14.46
CA ARG A 13 -34.98 10.36 15.41
C ARG A 13 -33.99 9.39 14.77
N LYS A 14 -34.28 8.90 13.55
CA LYS A 14 -33.39 7.99 12.81
C LYS A 14 -32.10 8.67 12.34
N VAL A 15 -32.18 9.92 11.88
CA VAL A 15 -31.02 10.71 11.42
C VAL A 15 -30.07 11.06 12.56
N GLN A 16 -30.58 11.19 13.79
CA GLN A 16 -29.76 11.46 14.98
C GLN A 16 -28.88 10.26 15.39
N ILE A 17 -29.17 9.05 14.91
CA ILE A 17 -28.35 7.87 15.17
C ILE A 17 -27.21 7.86 14.14
N PRO A 18 -25.94 8.04 14.55
CA PRO A 18 -24.83 7.97 13.62
C PRO A 18 -24.74 6.55 13.05
N ILE A 19 -24.84 6.44 11.73
CA ILE A 19 -24.65 5.18 11.00
C ILE A 19 -23.18 5.13 10.60
N ASP A 20 -22.53 3.99 10.82
CA ASP A 20 -21.20 3.77 10.30
C ASP A 20 -21.24 3.70 8.76
N GLN A 21 -20.69 4.73 8.11
CA GLN A 21 -20.57 4.82 6.65
C GLN A 21 -19.19 4.37 6.17
N THR A 22 -18.33 3.84 7.05
CA THR A 22 -16.99 3.39 6.67
C THR A 22 -17.12 2.27 5.63
N PRO A 23 -16.50 2.42 4.45
CA PRO A 23 -16.47 1.36 3.46
C PRO A 23 -15.87 0.09 4.07
N LYS A 24 -16.47 -1.07 3.77
CA LYS A 24 -15.90 -2.35 4.22
C LYS A 24 -14.57 -2.57 3.52
N TYR A 25 -13.50 -2.69 4.29
CA TYR A 25 -12.19 -3.08 3.77
C TYR A 25 -12.19 -4.58 3.45
N VAL A 26 -12.22 -4.92 2.16
CA VAL A 26 -12.18 -6.31 1.65
C VAL A 26 -11.02 -6.44 0.67
N PRO A 27 -9.79 -6.71 1.14
CA PRO A 27 -8.62 -6.88 0.28
C PRO A 27 -8.71 -8.17 -0.54
N GLU A 28 -8.52 -8.07 -1.85
CA GLU A 28 -8.66 -9.20 -2.79
C GLU A 28 -7.48 -10.19 -2.75
N HIS A 29 -6.26 -9.70 -2.46
CA HIS A 29 -5.03 -10.47 -2.59
C HIS A 29 -4.14 -10.38 -1.33
N MET A 30 -4.70 -10.68 -0.16
CA MET A 30 -3.90 -10.69 1.08
C MET A 30 -2.86 -11.80 1.06
N LEU A 31 -1.59 -11.39 0.89
CA LEU A 31 -0.44 -12.29 0.93
C LEU A 31 -0.59 -13.48 -0.02
N SER A 32 -1.22 -13.27 -1.17
CA SER A 32 -1.46 -14.36 -2.12
C SER A 32 -0.13 -14.92 -2.65
N PRO A 33 -0.02 -16.25 -2.83
CA PRO A 33 1.19 -16.87 -3.38
C PRO A 33 1.56 -16.36 -4.78
N GLU A 34 0.56 -15.95 -5.56
CA GLU A 34 0.73 -15.36 -6.90
C GLU A 34 1.68 -14.16 -6.90
N PHE A 35 1.74 -13.44 -5.79
CA PHE A 35 2.60 -12.26 -5.62
C PHE A 35 3.71 -12.49 -4.60
N GLY A 36 4.18 -13.74 -4.49
CA GLY A 36 5.27 -14.11 -3.57
C GLY A 36 4.93 -13.95 -2.09
N GLY A 37 3.65 -13.75 -1.75
CA GLY A 37 3.24 -13.45 -0.37
C GLY A 37 3.72 -12.09 0.15
N LEU A 38 4.09 -11.18 -0.77
CA LEU A 38 4.46 -9.80 -0.48
C LEU A 38 3.23 -8.95 -0.16
N THR A 39 3.46 -7.88 0.59
CA THR A 39 2.42 -6.85 0.80
C THR A 39 2.35 -5.91 -0.39
N SER A 40 1.23 -5.19 -0.55
CA SER A 40 1.10 -4.15 -1.58
C SER A 40 2.16 -3.06 -1.46
N TYR A 41 2.65 -2.81 -0.24
CA TYR A 41 3.73 -1.86 0.01
C TYR A 41 5.07 -2.33 -0.55
N GLU A 42 5.43 -3.60 -0.30
CA GLU A 42 6.68 -4.18 -0.82
C GLU A 42 6.69 -4.21 -2.34
N ARG A 43 5.56 -4.59 -2.95
CA ARG A 43 5.42 -4.57 -4.41
C ARG A 43 5.56 -3.16 -4.98
N GLY A 44 4.90 -2.18 -4.38
CA GLY A 44 5.00 -0.79 -4.83
C GLY A 44 6.42 -0.24 -4.78
N ILE A 45 7.21 -0.63 -3.77
CA ILE A 45 8.64 -0.27 -3.72
C ILE A 45 9.42 -0.93 -4.85
N GLU A 46 9.19 -2.23 -5.09
CA GLU A 46 9.86 -3.00 -6.14
C GLU A 46 9.54 -2.47 -7.54
N ASP A 47 8.26 -2.19 -7.82
CA ASP A 47 7.80 -1.61 -9.08
C ASP A 47 8.46 -0.24 -9.33
N HIS A 48 8.44 0.66 -8.33
CA HIS A 48 9.05 1.99 -8.43
C HIS A 48 10.58 1.91 -8.58
N LYS A 49 11.22 0.94 -7.92
CA LYS A 49 12.66 0.68 -8.06
C LYS A 49 12.99 0.26 -9.49
N GLN A 50 12.22 -0.67 -10.07
CA GLN A 50 12.42 -1.11 -11.45
C GLN A 50 12.31 0.05 -12.45
N GLU A 51 11.30 0.92 -12.28
CA GLU A 51 11.13 2.11 -13.13
C GLU A 51 12.35 3.05 -13.07
N LEU A 52 12.91 3.25 -11.87
CA LEU A 52 14.09 4.09 -11.69
C LEU A 52 15.37 3.44 -12.24
N GLU A 53 15.53 2.13 -12.12
CA GLU A 53 16.66 1.39 -12.70
C GLU A 53 16.63 1.48 -14.23
N ASP A 54 15.46 1.27 -14.84
CA ASP A 54 15.26 1.44 -16.29
C ASP A 54 15.58 2.87 -16.73
N LYS A 55 15.14 3.86 -15.96
CA LYS A 55 15.43 5.28 -16.23
C LYS A 55 16.93 5.59 -16.09
N LEU A 56 17.59 5.04 -15.08
CA LEU A 56 19.02 5.20 -14.86
C LEU A 56 19.82 4.60 -16.01
N GLN A 57 19.43 3.41 -16.49
CA GLN A 57 20.06 2.76 -17.63
C GLN A 57 19.96 3.64 -18.89
N ARG A 58 18.76 4.14 -19.21
CA ARG A 58 18.55 5.05 -20.36
C ARG A 58 19.39 6.32 -20.28
N LEU A 59 19.58 6.88 -19.08
CA LEU A 59 20.44 8.05 -18.89
C LEU A 59 21.92 7.71 -19.04
N LYS A 60 22.37 6.55 -18.56
CA LYS A 60 23.77 6.10 -18.70
C LYS A 60 24.16 5.81 -20.15
N GLU A 61 23.20 5.40 -20.99
CA GLU A 61 23.38 5.18 -22.42
C GLU A 61 23.44 6.49 -23.23
N ASN A 62 23.01 7.62 -22.66
CA ASN A 62 23.00 8.91 -23.33
C ASN A 62 24.25 9.75 -22.95
N PRO A 63 25.15 10.07 -23.89
CA PRO A 63 26.37 10.85 -23.61
C PRO A 63 26.12 12.30 -23.17
N ASP A 64 24.93 12.86 -23.46
CA ASP A 64 24.54 14.22 -23.05
C ASP A 64 23.70 14.24 -21.77
N ALA A 65 23.58 13.10 -21.07
CA ALA A 65 22.78 13.01 -19.86
C ALA A 65 23.31 13.89 -18.72
N SER A 66 22.38 14.46 -17.95
CA SER A 66 22.72 15.28 -16.80
C SER A 66 23.27 14.42 -15.65
N ALA A 67 24.52 14.66 -15.27
CA ALA A 67 25.16 14.00 -14.12
C ALA A 67 24.37 14.20 -12.81
N ILE A 68 23.74 15.36 -12.64
CA ILE A 68 22.90 15.65 -11.46
C ILE A 68 21.68 14.73 -11.40
N GLN A 69 21.03 14.49 -12.55
CA GLN A 69 19.87 13.61 -12.60
C GLN A 69 20.24 12.16 -12.29
N ILE A 70 21.40 11.70 -12.80
CA ILE A 70 21.95 10.37 -12.50
C ILE A 70 22.19 10.23 -10.99
N GLU A 71 22.88 11.20 -10.37
CA GLU A 71 23.15 11.17 -8.93
C GLU A 71 21.85 11.17 -8.10
N GLN A 72 20.85 11.93 -8.52
CA GLN A 72 19.56 11.99 -7.83
C GLN A 72 18.81 10.66 -7.90
N ILE A 73 18.77 10.02 -9.06
CA ILE A 73 18.15 8.70 -9.23
C ILE A 73 18.89 7.65 -8.39
N GLU A 74 20.22 7.68 -8.36
CA GLU A 74 21.01 6.77 -7.52
C GLU A 74 20.75 6.98 -6.01
N LYS A 75 20.52 8.22 -5.57
CA LYS A 75 20.09 8.50 -4.19
C LYS A 75 18.69 7.97 -3.91
N GLU A 76 17.77 8.11 -4.86
CA GLU A 76 16.40 7.62 -4.73
C GLU A 76 16.36 6.09 -4.65
N LEU A 77 17.11 5.39 -5.51
CA LEU A 77 17.27 3.93 -5.44
C LEU A 77 17.77 3.48 -4.07
N ARG A 78 18.82 4.11 -3.53
CA ARG A 78 19.30 3.81 -2.17
C ARG A 78 18.23 4.07 -1.11
N SER A 79 17.42 5.12 -1.26
CA SER A 79 16.33 5.40 -0.34
C SER A 79 15.26 4.30 -0.36
N LEU A 80 14.93 3.78 -1.54
CA LEU A 80 13.98 2.66 -1.67
C LEU A 80 14.50 1.38 -1.03
N ASP A 81 15.80 1.09 -1.20
CA ASP A 81 16.44 -0.05 -0.53
C ASP A 81 16.31 0.06 0.99
N TYR A 82 16.59 1.23 1.56
CA TYR A 82 16.43 1.46 3.00
C TYR A 82 14.98 1.32 3.47
N LEU A 83 14.01 1.79 2.68
CA LEU A 83 12.59 1.64 3.01
C LEU A 83 12.18 0.17 3.02
N TYR A 84 12.62 -0.59 2.01
CA TYR A 84 12.34 -2.02 1.90
C TYR A 84 12.95 -2.79 3.07
N GLU A 85 14.23 -2.56 3.37
CA GLU A 85 14.91 -3.21 4.49
C GLU A 85 14.27 -2.88 5.83
N ASN A 86 13.98 -1.60 6.09
CA ASN A 86 13.35 -1.16 7.33
C ASN A 86 11.98 -1.83 7.52
N TYR A 87 11.16 -1.83 6.45
CA TYR A 87 9.87 -2.51 6.45
C TYR A 87 10.03 -4.00 6.74
N ASN A 88 10.96 -4.67 6.06
CA ASN A 88 11.20 -6.09 6.26
C ASN A 88 11.68 -6.40 7.69
N ILE A 89 12.56 -5.59 8.27
CA ILE A 89 13.00 -5.72 9.67
C ILE A 89 11.81 -5.59 10.63
N GLY A 90 10.96 -4.57 10.45
CA GLY A 90 9.76 -4.38 11.26
C GLY A 90 8.76 -5.54 11.12
N MET A 91 8.61 -6.05 9.89
CA MET A 91 7.70 -7.14 9.59
C MET A 91 8.23 -8.52 9.97
N ASN A 92 9.55 -8.70 10.14
CA ASN A 92 10.15 -9.97 10.52
C ASN A 92 9.62 -10.49 11.86
N VAL A 93 9.27 -9.61 12.80
CA VAL A 93 8.64 -10.01 14.07
C VAL A 93 7.28 -10.67 13.84
N PHE A 94 6.50 -10.20 12.87
CA PHE A 94 5.21 -10.77 12.50
C PHE A 94 5.34 -11.99 11.57
N ARG A 95 6.40 -12.06 10.77
CA ARG A 95 6.67 -13.16 9.83
C ARG A 95 7.28 -14.39 10.51
N THR A 96 8.12 -14.18 11.52
CA THR A 96 8.97 -15.23 12.14
C THR A 96 8.38 -15.79 13.44
N ALA A 97 7.37 -15.14 14.02
CA ALA A 97 6.65 -15.73 15.15
C ALA A 97 6.00 -17.06 14.72
N LYS A 98 6.55 -18.19 15.21
CA LYS A 98 6.04 -19.55 14.98
C LYS A 98 4.51 -19.57 15.16
N GLY A 99 3.78 -19.83 14.08
CA GLY A 99 2.32 -19.94 14.07
C GLY A 99 1.53 -18.69 13.65
N GLY A 100 2.18 -17.54 13.40
CA GLY A 100 1.49 -16.31 13.00
C GLY A 100 0.78 -16.41 11.64
N ARG A 101 1.44 -17.02 10.64
CA ARG A 101 0.87 -17.22 9.29
C ARG A 101 0.02 -18.49 9.16
N SER A 102 0.13 -19.41 10.13
CA SER A 102 -0.65 -20.66 10.15
C SER A 102 -2.13 -20.43 10.44
N LYS A 103 -2.47 -19.32 11.12
CA LYS A 103 -3.85 -18.97 11.48
C LYS A 103 -4.65 -18.31 10.34
N LEU A 104 -3.99 -17.91 9.24
CA LEU A 104 -4.65 -17.34 8.06
C LEU A 104 -5.23 -18.41 7.12
N HIS A 105 -4.97 -19.69 7.41
CA HIS A 105 -5.49 -20.84 6.67
C HIS A 105 -6.52 -21.65 7.47
N ALA A 106 -7.15 -21.07 8.50
CA ALA A 106 -8.16 -21.72 9.34
C ALA A 106 -9.57 -21.20 9.04
#